data_AF-A0A3D9ZWZ1-F1
#
_entry.id   AF-A0A3D9ZWZ1-F1
#
_cell.length_a   1.000
_cell.length_b   1.000
_cell.length_c   1.000
_cell.angle_alpha   90.00
_cell.angle_beta   90.00
_cell.angle_gamma   90.00
#
_symmetry.space_group_name_H-M   'P 1'
#
loop_
_entity.id
_entity.type
_entity.pdbx_description
1 polymer ?
#
loop_
_entity_poly.entity_id
_entity_poly.type
_entity_poly.pdbx_seq_one_letter_code
_entity_poly.pdbx_strand_id
1 'polypeptide(L)'
;MLGAGLGIGVAAAVGGLGTPAVGGDPGRTLLRMSTHTHSSFSEGGSYADGGGGASMLAQLEQARQTGTDVVWWTDHDWRMEAFGYYDTISFDGTDEGQQLAWYPQNEGPITGARHAFAGNALRVTATGTSATSWGAAWMWGDGGNSFYTTNLTDTTLVLDVLAERTGPDAELVFQIETSYRPAIAGRPAGVYVLEYRIGSQASRVIEADLTGVVTVRATGTWQTLKIRPLRDLQRFWPDLVAEDSALARLRFGVRARNNATGQGAFGHLRIKRTRDQLRWAVREQRALMERLGKGYPEITQLLGAEVSMVRHMNVFMEHFELFPYPDRGTAPVLDNSVAAAQEMVRWYHERGALVQYNHPPLDAAELVTSRALGCDLMEALDSRADVTVANNRFNLFDVAARNAIFLTATSQNDDHAGRDWARKFYFHTSVWSRSRSARDLIAALAAGQVFLNHQRLWPTGSLDLTVDGRSAMGQVILTDLADLPVEILAANLPAGATVDVVVGVCDRSGATTRHIERQSFPSSAFAGGLLPFRLARAEGRYLRVEVFDAAGVPLGFSNPMWLLPDTDDVEVPKARRFRLGRGSHRH
;
A
#
# COMPACT_ATOMS: atom_id res chain seq x y z
N MET A 1 -51.18 25.38 -21.27
CA MET A 1 -51.74 24.25 -20.51
C MET A 1 -50.66 23.20 -20.41
N LEU A 2 -49.95 23.15 -19.28
CA LEU A 2 -50.01 22.08 -18.26
C LEU A 2 -49.47 20.73 -18.81
N GLY A 3 -48.38 20.14 -18.31
CA GLY A 3 -47.70 20.39 -17.05
C GLY A 3 -46.32 19.73 -16.94
N ALA A 4 -45.58 20.20 -15.94
CA ALA A 4 -44.30 19.68 -15.51
C ALA A 4 -44.52 18.44 -14.63
N GLY A 5 -43.77 17.37 -14.89
CA GLY A 5 -43.64 16.22 -14.01
C GLY A 5 -42.25 16.21 -13.37
N LEU A 6 -42.16 16.73 -12.14
CA LEU A 6 -41.00 16.56 -11.28
C LEU A 6 -41.06 15.15 -10.66
N GLY A 7 -40.25 14.23 -11.18
CA GLY A 7 -40.01 12.93 -10.58
C GLY A 7 -38.88 13.02 -9.54
N ILE A 8 -39.23 13.15 -8.27
CA ILE A 8 -38.31 12.99 -7.14
C ILE A 8 -38.09 11.48 -6.96
N GLY A 9 -36.97 10.97 -7.46
CA GLY A 9 -36.52 9.60 -7.19
C GLY A 9 -35.87 9.52 -5.82
N VAL A 10 -36.62 9.08 -4.81
CA VAL A 10 -36.05 8.67 -3.52
C VAL A 10 -35.38 7.31 -3.74
N ALA A 11 -34.06 7.30 -3.83
CA ALA A 11 -33.27 6.08 -3.76
C ALA A 11 -33.33 5.55 -2.32
N ALA A 12 -34.23 4.59 -2.08
CA ALA A 12 -34.22 3.82 -0.83
C ALA A 12 -32.97 2.94 -0.83
N ALA A 13 -32.02 3.26 0.05
CA ALA A 13 -30.93 2.36 0.41
C ALA A 13 -31.55 1.12 1.04
N VAL A 14 -31.64 0.03 0.28
CA VAL A 14 -31.94 -1.29 0.82
C VAL A 14 -30.69 -1.71 1.59
N GLY A 15 -30.66 -1.39 2.88
CA GLY A 15 -29.72 -1.97 3.82
C GLY A 15 -29.92 -3.48 3.80
N GLY A 16 -28.99 -4.18 3.16
CA GLY A 16 -28.93 -5.64 3.21
C GLY A 16 -28.78 -6.04 4.67
N LEU A 17 -29.81 -6.66 5.23
CA LEU A 17 -29.72 -7.38 6.49
C LEU A 17 -28.70 -8.49 6.28
N GLY A 18 -27.46 -8.27 6.72
CA GLY A 18 -26.42 -9.28 6.70
C GLY A 18 -26.91 -10.49 7.49
N THR A 19 -27.06 -11.63 6.82
CA THR A 19 -27.19 -12.92 7.48
C THR A 19 -25.98 -13.10 8.42
N PRO A 20 -26.18 -13.35 9.72
CA PRO A 20 -25.07 -13.53 10.64
C PRO A 20 -24.21 -14.68 10.15
N ALA A 21 -22.90 -14.45 10.08
CA ALA A 21 -21.95 -15.51 9.80
C ALA A 21 -22.11 -16.59 10.90
N VAL A 22 -22.51 -17.78 10.49
CA VAL A 22 -22.58 -18.94 11.38
C VAL A 22 -21.16 -19.49 11.48
N GLY A 23 -20.46 -19.17 12.57
CA GLY A 23 -19.11 -19.66 12.86
C GLY A 23 -18.18 -18.56 13.36
N GLY A 24 -17.57 -18.78 14.54
CA GLY A 24 -16.69 -17.86 15.24
C GLY A 24 -16.88 -17.92 16.75
N ASP A 25 -15.80 -17.74 17.52
CA ASP A 25 -15.83 -17.63 18.99
C ASP A 25 -16.82 -16.51 19.41
N PRO A 26 -17.78 -16.76 20.32
CA PRO A 26 -18.73 -15.75 20.79
C PRO A 26 -18.02 -14.42 21.17
N GLY A 27 -18.39 -13.34 20.48
CA GLY A 27 -17.80 -12.01 20.71
C GLY A 27 -16.65 -11.63 19.77
N ARG A 28 -16.41 -12.37 18.68
CA ARG A 28 -15.61 -11.92 17.54
C ARG A 28 -16.46 -11.65 16.32
N THR A 29 -15.97 -10.76 15.48
CA THR A 29 -16.57 -10.36 14.21
C THR A 29 -15.57 -10.61 13.09
N LEU A 30 -16.06 -11.00 11.93
CA LEU A 30 -15.25 -11.07 10.72
C LEU A 30 -15.00 -9.65 10.19
N LEU A 31 -13.73 -9.31 9.99
CA LEU A 31 -13.30 -8.04 9.39
C LEU A 31 -12.36 -8.29 8.21
N ARG A 32 -12.49 -7.50 7.15
CA ARG A 32 -11.61 -7.53 5.97
C ARG A 32 -10.62 -6.37 6.04
N MET A 33 -9.35 -6.67 5.86
CA MET A 33 -8.28 -5.67 5.98
C MET A 33 -7.46 -5.54 4.70
N SER A 34 -7.07 -4.30 4.40
CA SER A 34 -5.90 -4.02 3.59
C SER A 34 -4.70 -3.79 4.52
N THR A 35 -3.72 -4.68 4.46
CA THR A 35 -2.55 -4.71 5.37
C THR A 35 -1.27 -4.16 4.75
N HIS A 36 -1.32 -3.76 3.47
CA HIS A 36 -0.20 -3.18 2.75
C HIS A 36 -0.74 -2.12 1.80
N THR A 37 -0.67 -0.85 2.17
CA THR A 37 -1.28 0.25 1.39
C THR A 37 -0.50 1.52 1.57
N HIS A 38 -0.14 2.13 0.44
CA HIS A 38 0.63 3.35 0.42
C HIS A 38 -0.25 4.54 0.07
N SER A 39 0.12 5.71 0.58
CA SER A 39 -0.68 6.93 0.48
C SER A 39 0.15 8.11 -0.03
N SER A 40 -0.38 9.33 0.09
CA SER A 40 0.32 10.54 -0.33
C SER A 40 1.54 10.88 0.54
N PHE A 41 1.84 10.09 1.58
CA PHE A 41 2.98 10.28 2.47
C PHE A 41 4.26 9.62 1.96
N SER A 42 4.17 8.47 1.30
CA SER A 42 5.29 7.85 0.58
C SER A 42 5.14 7.84 -0.94
N GLU A 43 3.92 7.94 -1.49
CA GLU A 43 3.70 7.81 -2.93
C GLU A 43 3.49 9.16 -3.59
N GLY A 44 4.60 9.73 -4.04
CA GLY A 44 4.54 10.66 -5.18
C GLY A 44 4.91 10.00 -6.52
N GLY A 45 5.67 8.90 -6.56
CA GLY A 45 6.19 8.37 -7.83
C GLY A 45 5.15 8.09 -8.93
N SER A 46 5.52 8.35 -10.20
CA SER A 46 4.65 8.24 -11.38
C SER A 46 4.58 6.84 -12.01
N TYR A 47 5.00 5.79 -11.30
CA TYR A 47 4.98 4.42 -11.82
C TYR A 47 3.58 3.79 -11.85
N ALA A 48 2.59 4.43 -11.21
CA ALA A 48 1.20 4.05 -11.33
C ALA A 48 0.68 4.31 -12.76
N ASP A 49 0.02 3.32 -13.36
CA ASP A 49 -0.63 3.45 -14.68
C ASP A 49 -1.50 4.72 -14.75
N GLY A 50 -1.13 5.66 -15.63
CA GLY A 50 -1.82 6.94 -15.79
C GLY A 50 -1.30 8.09 -14.91
N GLY A 51 -0.13 7.95 -14.28
CA GLY A 51 0.59 9.02 -13.56
C GLY A 51 0.02 9.35 -12.18
N GLY A 52 0.81 10.06 -11.36
CA GLY A 52 0.48 10.48 -9.98
C GLY A 52 0.44 9.33 -8.97
N GLY A 53 1.08 9.50 -7.81
CA GLY A 53 1.04 8.54 -6.71
C GLY A 53 -0.32 8.46 -6.01
N ALA A 54 -0.49 7.50 -5.11
CA ALA A 54 -1.72 7.30 -4.34
C ALA A 54 -2.07 8.52 -3.46
N SER A 55 -3.37 8.72 -3.24
CA SER A 55 -3.88 9.56 -2.16
C SER A 55 -4.71 8.70 -1.21
N MET A 56 -4.74 9.06 0.08
CA MET A 56 -5.59 8.37 1.06
C MET A 56 -7.05 8.37 0.63
N LEU A 57 -7.55 9.46 0.06
CA LEU A 57 -8.90 9.55 -0.48
C LEU A 57 -9.15 8.51 -1.59
N ALA A 58 -8.22 8.35 -2.53
CA ALA A 58 -8.35 7.36 -3.59
C ALA A 58 -8.35 5.93 -3.04
N GLN A 59 -7.46 5.65 -2.08
CA GLN A 59 -7.38 4.35 -1.41
C GLN A 59 -8.66 4.03 -0.62
N LEU A 60 -9.23 5.00 0.10
CA LEU A 60 -10.49 4.82 0.83
C LEU A 60 -11.68 4.57 -0.11
N GLU A 61 -11.70 5.23 -1.27
CA GLU A 61 -12.72 4.96 -2.28
C GLU A 61 -12.62 3.55 -2.85
N GLN A 62 -11.40 3.06 -3.08
CA GLN A 62 -11.19 1.67 -3.48
C GLN A 62 -11.59 0.68 -2.37
N ALA A 63 -11.19 0.94 -1.13
CA ALA A 63 -11.54 0.12 0.04
C ALA A 63 -13.07 0.02 0.22
N ARG A 64 -13.82 1.11 0.03
CA ARG A 64 -15.28 1.09 0.02
C ARG A 64 -15.83 0.18 -1.08
N GLN A 65 -15.30 0.29 -2.30
CA GLN A 65 -15.77 -0.46 -3.46
C GLN A 65 -15.51 -1.97 -3.33
N THR A 66 -14.46 -2.36 -2.60
CA THR A 66 -14.13 -3.77 -2.36
C THR A 66 -14.71 -4.33 -1.05
N GLY A 67 -15.36 -3.51 -0.22
CA GLY A 67 -15.91 -3.93 1.06
C GLY A 67 -14.85 -4.18 2.14
N THR A 68 -13.73 -3.46 2.07
CA THR A 68 -12.67 -3.46 3.08
C THR A 68 -13.13 -2.70 4.33
N ASP A 69 -13.02 -3.34 5.49
CA ASP A 69 -13.42 -2.77 6.79
C ASP A 69 -12.31 -1.93 7.43
N VAL A 70 -11.04 -2.30 7.17
CA VAL A 70 -9.86 -1.68 7.80
C VAL A 70 -8.76 -1.45 6.76
N VAL A 71 -8.17 -0.25 6.77
CA VAL A 71 -6.97 0.07 5.99
C VAL A 71 -5.84 0.40 6.95
N TRP A 72 -4.74 -0.35 6.83
CA TRP A 72 -3.46 0.00 7.43
C TRP A 72 -2.65 0.82 6.43
N TRP A 73 -2.32 2.06 6.80
CA TRP A 73 -1.40 2.90 6.04
C TRP A 73 0.02 2.44 6.33
N THR A 74 0.64 1.76 5.39
CA THR A 74 2.00 1.23 5.50
C THR A 74 2.92 1.95 4.53
N ASP A 75 2.83 3.29 4.49
CA ASP A 75 3.70 4.12 3.67
C ASP A 75 5.19 3.81 3.94
N HIS A 76 6.04 3.92 2.91
CA HIS A 76 7.48 3.78 3.06
C HIS A 76 8.04 4.77 4.09
N ASP A 77 8.56 4.26 5.20
CA ASP A 77 9.04 5.03 6.35
C ASP A 77 10.05 6.14 5.99
N TRP A 78 11.10 5.78 5.24
CA TRP A 78 12.14 6.70 4.81
C TRP A 78 11.61 7.82 3.90
N ARG A 79 10.51 7.58 3.15
CA ARG A 79 9.85 8.61 2.34
C ARG A 79 8.98 9.54 3.19
N MET A 80 8.32 9.00 4.21
CA MET A 80 7.61 9.82 5.20
C MET A 80 8.57 10.79 5.89
N GLU A 81 9.76 10.32 6.24
CA GLU A 81 10.82 11.12 6.85
C GLU A 81 11.47 12.10 5.86
N ALA A 82 11.36 11.84 4.56
CA ALA A 82 12.19 12.45 3.53
C ALA A 82 13.70 12.23 3.79
N PHE A 83 14.04 11.02 4.25
CA PHE A 83 15.39 10.62 4.62
C PHE A 83 16.30 10.57 3.37
N GLY A 84 17.36 11.39 3.37
CA GLY A 84 18.28 11.52 2.24
C GLY A 84 17.68 12.17 0.99
N TYR A 85 16.58 12.91 1.12
CA TYR A 85 15.94 13.59 0.00
C TYR A 85 16.73 14.80 -0.48
N TYR A 86 16.49 15.20 -1.73
CA TYR A 86 17.00 16.46 -2.26
C TYR A 86 16.39 17.64 -1.50
N ASP A 87 17.27 18.47 -0.96
CA ASP A 87 16.96 19.83 -0.51
C ASP A 87 17.28 20.87 -1.60
N THR A 88 18.15 20.52 -2.54
CA THR A 88 18.52 21.35 -3.68
C THR A 88 18.75 20.49 -4.92
N ILE A 89 18.26 20.98 -6.07
CA ILE A 89 18.53 20.48 -7.41
C ILE A 89 19.23 21.62 -8.16
N SER A 90 20.44 21.35 -8.66
CA SER A 90 21.38 22.37 -9.12
C SER A 90 21.36 22.58 -10.63
N PHE A 91 20.85 21.62 -11.41
CA PHE A 91 20.89 21.65 -12.88
C PHE A 91 22.32 21.71 -13.43
N ASP A 92 23.25 20.99 -12.80
CA ASP A 92 24.66 20.92 -13.17
C ASP A 92 25.02 19.73 -14.08
N GLY A 93 24.07 18.83 -14.34
CA GLY A 93 24.26 17.71 -15.26
C GLY A 93 23.00 16.87 -15.48
N THR A 94 23.13 15.85 -16.32
CA THR A 94 22.06 14.87 -16.61
C THR A 94 21.88 13.82 -15.52
N ASP A 95 22.83 13.72 -14.60
CA ASP A 95 22.80 12.85 -13.42
C ASP A 95 23.27 13.69 -12.22
N GLU A 96 22.32 14.11 -11.38
CA GLU A 96 22.60 14.98 -10.24
C GLU A 96 22.58 14.18 -8.94
N GLY A 97 23.71 14.23 -8.22
CA GLY A 97 23.75 14.04 -6.78
C GLY A 97 23.00 12.82 -6.25
N GLN A 98 23.14 11.65 -6.89
CA GLN A 98 22.65 10.33 -6.44
C GLN A 98 21.34 9.80 -7.08
N GLN A 99 21.19 9.88 -8.42
CA GLN A 99 20.16 9.22 -9.27
C GLN A 99 19.03 10.11 -9.85
N LEU A 100 19.13 11.44 -9.81
CA LEU A 100 18.21 12.28 -10.55
C LEU A 100 18.61 12.35 -12.03
N ALA A 101 17.88 11.62 -12.86
CA ALA A 101 18.03 11.62 -14.31
C ALA A 101 17.03 12.56 -14.97
N TRP A 102 17.41 13.17 -16.10
CA TRP A 102 16.56 14.11 -16.82
C TRP A 102 16.17 13.58 -18.21
N TYR A 103 14.87 13.46 -18.46
CA TYR A 103 14.31 12.91 -19.71
C TYR A 103 13.53 13.96 -20.51
N PRO A 104 13.82 14.15 -21.81
CA PRO A 104 13.05 15.04 -22.65
C PRO A 104 11.66 14.47 -22.96
N GLN A 105 10.63 15.31 -22.88
CA GLN A 105 9.25 14.99 -23.30
C GLN A 105 8.68 16.14 -24.13
N ASN A 106 8.27 15.86 -25.36
CA ASN A 106 7.65 16.87 -26.23
C ASN A 106 6.17 16.52 -26.44
N GLU A 107 5.30 17.50 -26.28
CA GLU A 107 3.85 17.35 -26.34
C GLU A 107 3.25 18.38 -27.30
N GLY A 108 2.33 17.96 -28.17
CA GLY A 108 1.64 18.86 -29.09
C GLY A 108 2.52 19.45 -30.21
N PRO A 109 2.07 20.53 -30.87
CA PRO A 109 2.70 21.11 -32.05
C PRO A 109 3.91 21.98 -31.71
N ILE A 110 5.04 21.33 -31.40
CA ILE A 110 6.32 21.96 -31.08
C ILE A 110 7.43 21.44 -32.02
N THR A 111 8.41 22.29 -32.33
CA THR A 111 9.64 21.92 -33.05
C THR A 111 10.86 22.61 -32.45
N GLY A 112 12.05 22.16 -32.86
CA GLY A 112 13.31 22.77 -32.43
C GLY A 112 13.55 22.70 -30.91
N ALA A 113 12.95 21.72 -30.23
CA ALA A 113 13.14 21.48 -28.80
C ALA A 113 14.62 21.22 -28.49
N ARG A 114 15.19 22.00 -27.58
CA ARG A 114 16.58 21.88 -27.11
C ARG A 114 16.64 22.03 -25.60
N HIS A 115 17.47 21.19 -24.98
CA HIS A 115 17.73 21.19 -23.55
C HIS A 115 19.24 21.13 -23.33
N ALA A 116 19.78 21.94 -22.42
CA ALA A 116 21.20 21.94 -22.10
C ALA A 116 21.45 22.31 -20.63
N PHE A 117 22.34 21.58 -19.97
CA PHE A 117 22.84 21.91 -18.64
C PHE A 117 24.09 22.76 -18.79
N ALA A 118 24.04 24.02 -18.37
CA ALA A 118 25.17 24.94 -18.54
C ALA A 118 25.17 26.02 -17.45
N GLY A 119 26.28 26.09 -16.69
CA GLY A 119 26.46 27.08 -15.63
C GLY A 119 25.48 26.90 -14.47
N ASN A 120 25.24 25.64 -14.05
CA ASN A 120 24.28 25.26 -13.00
C ASN A 120 22.86 25.73 -13.29
N ALA A 121 22.44 25.54 -14.54
CA ALA A 121 21.12 25.87 -15.02
C ALA A 121 20.69 24.94 -16.16
N LEU A 122 19.43 24.56 -16.16
CA LEU A 122 18.76 23.89 -17.26
C LEU A 122 18.24 24.96 -18.22
N ARG A 123 18.86 25.04 -19.41
CA ARG A 123 18.41 25.87 -20.53
C ARG A 123 17.43 25.11 -21.39
N VAL A 124 16.32 25.75 -21.74
CA VAL A 124 15.26 25.18 -22.57
C VAL A 124 14.92 26.12 -23.73
N THR A 125 14.60 25.56 -24.89
CA THR A 125 14.15 26.31 -26.07
C THR A 125 13.25 25.45 -26.92
N ALA A 126 12.16 26.02 -27.44
CA ALA A 126 11.34 25.38 -28.46
C ALA A 126 10.47 26.40 -29.20
N THR A 127 9.98 26.01 -30.38
CA THR A 127 9.11 26.85 -31.23
C THR A 127 7.76 26.17 -31.46
N GLY A 128 6.67 26.89 -31.22
CA GLY A 128 5.32 26.39 -31.49
C GLY A 128 5.00 26.43 -32.97
N THR A 129 4.47 25.35 -33.55
CA THR A 129 4.18 25.27 -34.99
C THR A 129 2.71 25.50 -35.34
N SER A 130 1.81 25.41 -34.36
CA SER A 130 0.38 25.68 -34.55
C SER A 130 0.06 27.14 -34.27
N ALA A 131 -0.76 27.76 -35.12
CA ALA A 131 -1.22 29.14 -34.94
C ALA A 131 -2.02 29.34 -33.64
N THR A 132 -2.75 28.31 -33.19
CA THR A 132 -3.73 28.43 -32.09
C THR A 132 -3.43 27.51 -30.92
N SER A 133 -2.87 26.33 -31.18
CA SER A 133 -2.65 25.29 -30.18
C SER A 133 -1.26 25.41 -29.56
N TRP A 134 -1.19 25.27 -28.24
CA TRP A 134 0.08 25.21 -27.52
C TRP A 134 0.76 23.87 -27.73
N GLY A 135 2.05 23.89 -28.06
CA GLY A 135 2.96 22.77 -27.88
C GLY A 135 3.91 23.04 -26.71
N ALA A 136 4.49 21.98 -26.13
CA ALA A 136 5.41 22.09 -25.02
C ALA A 136 6.63 21.16 -25.20
N ALA A 137 7.79 21.65 -24.79
CA ALA A 137 9.01 20.87 -24.66
C ALA A 137 9.43 20.87 -23.18
N TRP A 138 9.57 19.68 -22.62
CA TRP A 138 9.81 19.44 -21.21
C TRP A 138 11.11 18.67 -20.97
N MET A 139 11.72 18.90 -19.82
CA MET A 139 12.56 17.95 -19.12
C MET A 139 11.82 17.46 -17.88
N TRP A 140 11.65 16.16 -17.81
CA TRP A 140 11.13 15.45 -16.64
C TRP A 140 12.31 14.95 -15.80
N GLY A 141 12.31 15.29 -14.51
CA GLY A 141 13.26 14.73 -13.55
C GLY A 141 12.77 13.41 -13.00
N ASP A 142 13.49 12.32 -13.22
CA ASP A 142 13.24 11.01 -12.63
C ASP A 142 14.27 10.77 -11.53
N GLY A 143 13.81 10.70 -10.29
CA GLY A 143 14.67 10.54 -9.12
C GLY A 143 15.00 9.09 -8.78
N GLY A 144 14.83 8.12 -9.69
CA GLY A 144 14.99 6.70 -9.42
C GLY A 144 14.01 6.25 -8.32
N ASN A 145 14.53 6.06 -7.10
CA ASN A 145 13.71 5.83 -5.89
C ASN A 145 12.84 7.03 -5.49
N SER A 146 12.85 8.11 -6.28
CA SER A 146 12.01 9.29 -6.13
C SER A 146 12.38 10.15 -4.90
N PHE A 147 13.67 10.43 -4.70
CA PHE A 147 14.25 11.21 -3.58
C PHE A 147 13.82 12.69 -3.48
N TYR A 148 12.72 13.08 -4.13
CA TYR A 148 12.07 14.36 -3.93
C TYR A 148 10.55 14.22 -3.67
N THR A 149 9.99 13.02 -3.81
CA THR A 149 8.54 12.77 -3.77
C THR A 149 8.04 12.42 -2.38
N THR A 150 7.30 13.32 -1.74
CA THR A 150 6.67 13.09 -0.43
C THR A 150 5.44 14.01 -0.33
N ASN A 151 4.69 13.94 0.77
CA ASN A 151 3.53 14.78 1.02
C ASN A 151 3.88 16.29 0.94
N LEU A 152 3.01 17.09 0.33
CA LEU A 152 3.23 18.53 0.07
C LEU A 152 2.92 19.46 1.25
N THR A 153 2.38 18.96 2.36
CA THR A 153 1.79 19.82 3.40
C THR A 153 2.77 20.79 4.07
N ASP A 154 4.06 20.47 4.14
CA ASP A 154 5.12 21.35 4.65
C ASP A 154 6.09 21.83 3.56
N THR A 155 5.84 21.49 2.29
CA THR A 155 6.79 21.72 1.22
C THR A 155 6.65 23.14 0.67
N THR A 156 7.76 23.89 0.68
CA THR A 156 7.91 25.13 -0.08
C THR A 156 9.03 24.97 -1.10
N LEU A 157 8.73 25.30 -2.35
CA LEU A 157 9.71 25.26 -3.44
C LEU A 157 10.23 26.68 -3.72
N VAL A 158 11.54 26.81 -3.93
CA VAL A 158 12.18 28.08 -4.27
C VAL A 158 13.03 27.87 -5.52
N LEU A 159 12.58 28.40 -6.66
CA LEU A 159 13.16 28.16 -7.98
C LEU A 159 13.70 29.45 -8.58
N ASP A 160 14.95 29.45 -9.03
CA ASP A 160 15.49 30.56 -9.81
C ASP A 160 15.17 30.35 -11.29
N VAL A 161 14.75 31.41 -11.98
CA VAL A 161 14.34 31.34 -13.38
C VAL A 161 14.78 32.59 -14.13
N LEU A 162 15.22 32.41 -15.38
CA LEU A 162 15.58 33.46 -16.31
C LEU A 162 14.77 33.30 -17.60
N ALA A 163 13.82 34.19 -17.82
CA ALA A 163 13.06 34.26 -19.07
C ALA A 163 13.82 35.10 -20.11
N GLU A 164 14.48 34.45 -21.06
CA GLU A 164 15.28 35.12 -22.11
C GLU A 164 14.40 35.54 -23.31
N ARG A 165 13.48 34.67 -23.71
CA ARG A 165 12.51 34.93 -24.79
C ARG A 165 11.15 34.38 -24.38
N THR A 166 10.27 35.26 -23.92
CA THR A 166 8.87 34.97 -23.60
C THR A 166 7.97 36.07 -24.14
N GLY A 167 6.67 35.79 -24.25
CA GLY A 167 5.68 36.73 -24.79
C GLY A 167 4.28 36.15 -24.71
N PRO A 168 3.30 36.77 -25.39
CA PRO A 168 1.90 36.29 -25.39
C PRO A 168 1.72 34.85 -25.89
N ASP A 169 2.66 34.36 -26.71
CA ASP A 169 2.60 33.04 -27.35
C ASP A 169 3.80 32.14 -26.99
N ALA A 170 4.58 32.50 -25.97
CA ALA A 170 5.73 31.72 -25.50
C ALA A 170 5.98 31.95 -24.01
N GLU A 171 5.99 30.88 -23.21
CA GLU A 171 6.14 30.93 -21.76
C GLU A 171 7.12 29.85 -21.29
N LEU A 172 7.92 30.15 -20.25
CA LEU A 172 8.57 29.09 -19.49
C LEU A 172 7.57 28.49 -18.51
N VAL A 173 7.68 27.19 -18.28
CA VAL A 173 6.75 26.47 -17.40
C VAL A 173 7.52 25.55 -16.47
N PHE A 174 7.23 25.67 -15.18
CA PHE A 174 7.55 24.68 -14.17
C PHE A 174 6.24 24.00 -13.75
N GLN A 175 6.19 22.68 -13.80
CA GLN A 175 4.99 21.91 -13.51
C GLN A 175 5.23 20.94 -12.36
N ILE A 176 4.22 20.86 -11.49
CA ILE A 176 4.09 19.89 -10.41
C ILE A 176 2.88 19.03 -10.70
N GLU A 177 3.08 17.72 -10.78
CA GLU A 177 1.97 16.78 -10.65
C GLU A 177 1.82 16.34 -9.20
N THR A 178 0.58 16.06 -8.80
CA THR A 178 0.26 15.58 -7.45
C THR A 178 -0.23 14.14 -7.44
N SER A 179 -0.67 13.67 -6.27
CA SER A 179 -1.38 12.39 -6.15
C SER A 179 -2.70 12.37 -6.93
N TYR A 180 -3.09 11.16 -7.35
CA TYR A 180 -4.38 10.88 -7.99
C TYR A 180 -5.56 11.06 -7.05
N ARG A 181 -6.68 11.52 -7.62
CA ARG A 181 -7.96 11.66 -6.92
C ARG A 181 -9.09 10.93 -7.65
N PRO A 182 -10.05 10.33 -6.91
CA PRO A 182 -11.31 9.92 -7.50
C PRO A 182 -12.10 11.14 -8.00
N ALA A 183 -13.11 10.90 -8.84
CA ALA A 183 -13.99 11.95 -9.32
C ALA A 183 -14.73 12.61 -8.13
N ILE A 184 -14.67 13.94 -8.03
CA ILE A 184 -15.24 14.69 -6.92
C ILE A 184 -15.73 16.06 -7.37
N ALA A 185 -16.84 16.53 -6.81
CA ALA A 185 -17.43 17.84 -7.08
C ALA A 185 -17.60 18.16 -8.58
N GLY A 186 -18.02 17.16 -9.36
CA GLY A 186 -18.24 17.27 -10.80
C GLY A 186 -16.97 17.23 -11.66
N ARG A 187 -15.78 17.19 -11.06
CA ARG A 187 -14.51 17.03 -11.78
C ARG A 187 -14.20 15.54 -12.03
N PRO A 188 -13.54 15.22 -13.15
CA PRO A 188 -13.16 13.84 -13.45
C PRO A 188 -12.13 13.33 -12.43
N ALA A 189 -12.04 12.01 -12.31
CA ALA A 189 -10.94 11.38 -11.60
C ALA A 189 -9.62 11.65 -12.36
N GLY A 190 -8.53 11.85 -11.65
CA GLY A 190 -7.25 12.11 -12.28
C GLY A 190 -6.21 12.76 -11.38
N VAL A 191 -5.10 13.12 -12.01
CA VAL A 191 -3.98 13.80 -11.37
C VAL A 191 -4.21 15.30 -11.44
N TYR A 192 -4.13 15.96 -10.30
CA TYR A 192 -4.17 17.42 -10.24
C TYR A 192 -2.77 17.97 -10.55
N VAL A 193 -2.73 19.01 -11.36
CA VAL A 193 -1.51 19.59 -11.90
C VAL A 193 -1.47 21.07 -11.54
N LEU A 194 -0.33 21.52 -11.01
CA LEU A 194 -0.02 22.93 -10.83
C LEU A 194 1.05 23.35 -11.83
N GLU A 195 0.75 24.37 -12.63
CA GLU A 195 1.70 25.00 -13.53
C GLU A 195 2.07 26.40 -13.05
N TYR A 196 3.37 26.66 -12.97
CA TYR A 196 3.94 27.96 -12.68
C TYR A 196 4.56 28.48 -13.98
N ARG A 197 3.86 29.42 -14.62
CA ARG A 197 4.25 29.97 -15.92
C ARG A 197 4.95 31.30 -15.73
N ILE A 198 6.05 31.50 -16.45
CA ILE A 198 6.77 32.76 -16.49
C ILE A 198 6.47 33.39 -17.84
N GLY A 199 5.56 34.37 -17.82
CA GLY A 199 4.94 34.95 -19.01
C GLY A 199 4.81 36.47 -18.93
N SER A 200 4.00 37.06 -19.81
CA SER A 200 3.88 38.52 -19.95
C SER A 200 3.04 39.21 -18.86
N GLN A 201 2.04 38.50 -18.32
CA GLN A 201 1.09 39.04 -17.34
C GLN A 201 0.87 38.08 -16.19
N ALA A 202 0.92 38.60 -14.96
CA ALA A 202 0.61 37.81 -13.79
C ALA A 202 -0.88 37.44 -13.75
N SER A 203 -1.19 36.18 -13.49
CA SER A 203 -2.56 35.69 -13.44
C SER A 203 -2.66 34.42 -12.61
N ARG A 204 -3.91 34.02 -12.32
CA ARG A 204 -4.20 32.75 -11.67
C ARG A 204 -5.52 32.22 -12.19
N VAL A 205 -5.50 31.10 -12.89
CA VAL A 205 -6.66 30.53 -13.58
C VAL A 205 -6.69 29.01 -13.50
N ILE A 206 -7.88 28.43 -13.61
CA ILE A 206 -8.07 27.01 -13.91
C ILE A 206 -8.14 26.92 -15.44
N GLU A 207 -7.19 26.24 -16.08
CA GLU A 207 -7.16 26.11 -17.55
C GLU A 207 -7.90 24.84 -18.02
N ALA A 208 -7.90 23.80 -17.19
CA ALA A 208 -8.68 22.57 -17.35
C ALA A 208 -9.13 22.09 -15.97
N ASP A 209 -10.11 21.18 -15.89
CA ASP A 209 -10.74 20.76 -14.62
C ASP A 209 -9.74 20.41 -13.51
N LEU A 210 -8.59 19.83 -13.88
CA LEU A 210 -7.54 19.36 -12.97
C LEU A 210 -6.21 20.17 -13.08
N THR A 211 -6.18 21.25 -13.86
CA THR A 211 -4.96 22.05 -14.09
C THR A 211 -5.12 23.49 -13.60
N GLY A 212 -4.41 23.80 -12.50
CA GLY A 212 -4.33 25.13 -11.91
C GLY A 212 -3.06 25.84 -12.38
N VAL A 213 -3.21 27.06 -12.89
CA VAL A 213 -2.12 27.82 -13.51
C VAL A 213 -1.86 29.11 -12.73
N VAL A 214 -0.62 29.28 -12.28
CA VAL A 214 -0.10 30.50 -11.69
C VAL A 214 0.87 31.13 -12.68
N THR A 215 0.48 32.23 -13.32
CA THR A 215 1.40 32.99 -14.16
C THR A 215 2.07 34.08 -13.33
N VAL A 216 3.39 34.13 -13.38
CA VAL A 216 4.22 35.19 -12.83
C VAL A 216 4.77 36.00 -14.01
N ARG A 217 4.81 37.32 -13.85
CA ARG A 217 5.39 38.20 -14.87
C ARG A 217 6.90 37.97 -14.96
N ALA A 218 7.40 37.79 -16.19
CA ALA A 218 8.81 37.75 -16.51
C ALA A 218 9.46 39.12 -16.25
N THR A 219 10.63 39.15 -15.60
CA THR A 219 11.42 40.37 -15.40
C THR A 219 12.49 40.58 -16.45
N GLY A 220 12.78 39.58 -17.30
CA GLY A 220 13.91 39.58 -18.23
C GLY A 220 15.28 39.41 -17.56
N THR A 221 15.29 39.18 -16.24
CA THR A 221 16.48 38.92 -15.41
C THR A 221 16.25 37.66 -14.60
N TRP A 222 17.29 37.16 -13.92
CA TRP A 222 17.09 36.11 -12.93
C TRP A 222 16.12 36.58 -11.86
N GLN A 223 15.04 35.82 -11.66
CA GLN A 223 14.06 36.04 -10.61
C GLN A 223 13.86 34.75 -9.81
N THR A 224 13.62 34.89 -8.51
CA THR A 224 13.35 33.76 -7.63
C THR A 224 11.86 33.62 -7.40
N LEU A 225 11.30 32.46 -7.76
CA LEU A 225 9.91 32.09 -7.50
C LEU A 225 9.81 31.42 -6.13
N LYS A 226 8.89 31.89 -5.29
CA LYS A 226 8.52 31.21 -4.04
C LYS A 226 7.16 30.53 -4.22
N ILE A 227 7.19 29.21 -4.33
CA ILE A 227 6.08 28.37 -4.70
C ILE A 227 5.57 27.63 -3.45
N ARG A 228 4.24 27.64 -3.25
CA ARG A 228 3.58 27.03 -2.09
C ARG A 228 2.45 26.12 -2.57
N PRO A 229 2.77 24.91 -3.03
CA PRO A 229 1.83 24.04 -3.74
C PRO A 229 0.54 23.79 -2.95
N LEU A 230 0.63 23.52 -1.64
CA LEU A 230 -0.56 23.31 -0.80
C LEU A 230 -1.53 24.49 -0.84
N ARG A 231 -1.02 25.73 -0.72
CA ARG A 231 -1.86 26.93 -0.77
C ARG A 231 -2.48 27.15 -2.15
N ASP A 232 -1.74 26.79 -3.19
CA ASP A 232 -2.20 26.92 -4.57
C ASP A 232 -3.30 25.88 -4.85
N LEU A 233 -3.15 24.62 -4.41
CA LEU A 233 -4.18 23.59 -4.44
C LEU A 233 -5.47 24.04 -3.73
N GLN A 234 -5.37 24.50 -2.48
CA GLN A 234 -6.50 24.98 -1.70
C GLN A 234 -7.23 26.15 -2.36
N ARG A 235 -6.50 26.98 -3.12
CA ARG A 235 -7.08 28.15 -3.80
C ARG A 235 -7.78 27.77 -5.10
N PHE A 236 -7.24 26.85 -5.88
CA PHE A 236 -7.88 26.40 -7.11
C PHE A 236 -9.04 25.46 -6.85
N TRP A 237 -8.89 24.56 -5.88
CA TRP A 237 -9.87 23.53 -5.53
C TRP A 237 -10.14 23.53 -4.03
N PRO A 238 -10.97 24.48 -3.54
CA PRO A 238 -11.22 24.64 -2.10
C PRO A 238 -11.96 23.44 -1.48
N ASP A 239 -12.62 22.62 -2.30
CA ASP A 239 -13.29 21.40 -1.88
C ASP A 239 -12.35 20.18 -1.85
N LEU A 240 -11.12 20.30 -2.39
CA LEU A 240 -10.10 19.27 -2.30
C LEU A 240 -9.50 19.23 -0.88
N VAL A 241 -9.28 18.02 -0.36
CA VAL A 241 -8.42 17.81 0.80
C VAL A 241 -6.96 17.91 0.34
N ALA A 242 -6.50 19.14 0.14
CA ALA A 242 -5.19 19.45 -0.44
C ALA A 242 -4.03 18.81 0.32
N GLU A 243 -4.20 18.58 1.63
CA GLU A 243 -3.23 17.94 2.51
C GLU A 243 -2.91 16.50 2.10
N ASP A 244 -3.81 15.84 1.36
CA ASP A 244 -3.63 14.48 0.87
C ASP A 244 -2.94 14.44 -0.52
N SER A 245 -2.04 15.39 -0.78
CA SER A 245 -1.36 15.53 -2.07
C SER A 245 0.14 15.34 -1.90
N ALA A 246 0.70 14.36 -2.61
CA ALA A 246 2.14 14.19 -2.73
C ALA A 246 2.72 15.06 -3.84
N LEU A 247 4.01 15.36 -3.75
CA LEU A 247 4.81 15.85 -4.87
C LEU A 247 5.13 14.66 -5.76
N ALA A 248 4.44 14.52 -6.89
CA ALA A 248 4.55 13.32 -7.71
C ALA A 248 5.59 13.41 -8.81
N ARG A 249 5.58 14.53 -9.54
CA ARG A 249 6.48 14.73 -10.68
C ARG A 249 6.85 16.19 -10.80
N LEU A 250 8.09 16.43 -11.21
CA LEU A 250 8.62 17.75 -11.56
C LEU A 250 8.93 17.80 -13.06
N ARG A 251 8.39 18.80 -13.76
CA ARG A 251 8.76 19.10 -15.15
C ARG A 251 9.17 20.55 -15.32
N PHE A 252 10.19 20.78 -16.14
CA PHE A 252 10.71 22.10 -16.47
C PHE A 252 10.74 22.24 -17.98
N GLY A 253 10.25 23.34 -18.51
CA GLY A 253 10.11 23.43 -19.94
C GLY A 253 9.68 24.78 -20.46
N VAL A 254 9.28 24.74 -21.73
CA VAL A 254 8.76 25.87 -22.47
C VAL A 254 7.52 25.42 -23.22
N ARG A 255 6.49 26.26 -23.21
CA ARG A 255 5.34 26.11 -24.11
C ARG A 255 5.29 27.27 -25.08
N ALA A 256 4.94 26.97 -26.32
CA ALA A 256 4.85 27.97 -27.37
C ALA A 256 3.75 27.63 -28.39
N ARG A 257 3.25 28.67 -29.07
CA ARG A 257 2.34 28.58 -30.21
C ARG A 257 2.65 29.69 -31.20
N ASN A 258 1.90 29.77 -32.28
CA ASN A 258 1.91 30.88 -33.25
C ASN A 258 3.30 31.20 -33.82
N ASN A 259 4.10 30.17 -34.12
CA ASN A 259 5.49 30.31 -34.58
C ASN A 259 6.41 31.08 -33.62
N ALA A 260 5.97 31.33 -32.39
CA ALA A 260 6.80 31.94 -31.37
C ALA A 260 7.83 30.93 -30.87
N THR A 261 9.03 31.41 -30.61
CA THR A 261 10.08 30.65 -29.92
C THR A 261 10.14 31.11 -28.48
N GLY A 262 9.95 30.18 -27.54
CA GLY A 262 10.24 30.41 -26.14
C GLY A 262 11.65 29.94 -25.80
N GLN A 263 12.33 30.68 -24.93
CA GLN A 263 13.68 30.35 -24.46
C GLN A 263 13.91 30.89 -23.05
N GLY A 264 14.65 30.13 -22.25
CA GLY A 264 15.18 30.61 -20.98
C GLY A 264 15.89 29.51 -20.19
N ALA A 265 16.05 29.75 -18.89
CA ALA A 265 16.78 28.87 -17.99
C ALA A 265 16.11 28.72 -16.63
N PHE A 266 16.24 27.54 -16.04
CA PHE A 266 15.90 27.24 -14.64
C PHE A 266 17.20 26.97 -13.88
N GLY A 267 17.35 27.55 -12.69
CA GLY A 267 18.50 27.36 -11.81
C GLY A 267 18.04 27.07 -10.38
N HIS A 268 18.86 26.33 -9.63
CA HIS A 268 18.72 26.09 -8.19
C HIS A 268 17.26 25.92 -7.70
N LEU A 269 16.66 24.75 -7.89
CA LEU A 269 15.43 24.43 -7.17
C LEU A 269 15.79 24.03 -5.75
N ARG A 270 15.36 24.81 -4.76
CA ARG A 270 15.47 24.47 -3.34
C ARG A 270 14.13 23.96 -2.82
N ILE A 271 14.15 22.79 -2.18
CA ILE A 271 12.99 22.15 -1.58
C ILE A 271 13.09 22.31 -0.07
N LYS A 272 12.24 23.15 0.52
CA LYS A 272 12.27 23.43 1.96
C LYS A 272 11.19 22.63 2.68
N ARG A 273 11.63 21.80 3.62
CA ARG A 273 10.81 21.05 4.59
C ARG A 273 11.29 21.43 5.99
N THR A 274 10.48 22.13 6.78
CA THR A 274 10.89 22.65 8.12
C THR A 274 10.17 21.88 9.22
N ARG A 275 10.43 20.58 9.33
CA ARG A 275 9.70 19.64 10.18
C ARG A 275 10.62 18.76 11.03
N ASP A 276 10.09 18.27 12.15
CA ASP A 276 10.61 17.07 12.82
C ASP A 276 10.21 15.85 12.00
N GLN A 277 11.17 15.23 11.30
CA GLN A 277 10.91 14.18 10.31
C GLN A 277 10.21 12.94 10.91
N LEU A 278 10.53 12.59 12.17
CA LEU A 278 10.01 11.38 12.82
C LEU A 278 8.59 11.56 13.35
N ARG A 279 8.21 12.79 13.72
CA ARG A 279 6.90 13.05 14.36
C ARG A 279 5.90 13.71 13.44
N TRP A 280 6.37 14.54 12.51
CA TRP A 280 5.50 15.34 11.67
C TRP A 280 4.64 14.46 10.77
N ALA A 281 5.23 13.48 10.07
CA ALA A 281 4.48 12.69 9.10
C ALA A 281 3.38 11.88 9.77
N VAL A 282 3.71 11.23 10.89
CA VAL A 282 2.76 10.49 11.73
C VAL A 282 1.61 11.39 12.23
N ARG A 283 1.92 12.62 12.67
CA ARG A 283 0.90 13.58 13.14
C ARG A 283 -0.01 14.05 12.00
N GLU A 284 0.56 14.46 10.88
CA GLU A 284 -0.21 14.98 9.75
C GLU A 284 -1.07 13.89 9.10
N GLN A 285 -0.54 12.67 8.97
CA GLN A 285 -1.32 11.53 8.48
C GLN A 285 -2.48 11.21 9.42
N ARG A 286 -2.26 11.25 10.74
CA ARG A 286 -3.34 11.07 11.73
C ARG A 286 -4.42 12.15 11.63
N ALA A 287 -4.03 13.42 11.47
CA ALA A 287 -4.97 14.51 11.27
C ALA A 287 -5.79 14.35 9.98
N LEU A 288 -5.13 13.87 8.91
CA LEU A 288 -5.79 13.57 7.66
C LEU A 288 -6.75 12.37 7.76
N MET A 289 -6.37 11.30 8.48
CA MET A 289 -7.25 10.17 8.78
C MET A 289 -8.53 10.63 9.49
N GLU A 290 -8.42 11.50 10.50
CA GLU A 290 -9.57 12.05 11.21
C GLU A 290 -10.49 12.84 10.27
N ARG A 291 -9.90 13.66 9.38
CA ARG A 291 -10.66 14.45 8.40
C ARG A 291 -11.38 13.55 7.39
N LEU A 292 -10.67 12.61 6.78
CA LEU A 292 -11.22 11.70 5.78
C LEU A 292 -12.20 10.68 6.38
N GLY A 293 -11.98 10.26 7.64
CA GLY A 293 -12.85 9.31 8.33
C GLY A 293 -14.30 9.79 8.47
N LYS A 294 -14.53 11.11 8.45
CA LYS A 294 -15.90 11.68 8.41
C LYS A 294 -16.65 11.32 7.13
N GLY A 295 -15.94 11.18 6.01
CA GLY A 295 -16.50 10.79 4.71
C GLY A 295 -16.50 9.28 4.46
N TYR A 296 -15.80 8.50 5.30
CA TYR A 296 -15.66 7.04 5.21
C TYR A 296 -15.85 6.38 6.59
N PRO A 297 -16.96 6.64 7.31
CA PRO A 297 -17.16 6.14 8.68
C PRO A 297 -17.20 4.61 8.79
N GLU A 298 -17.51 3.92 7.69
CA GLU A 298 -17.52 2.47 7.58
C GLU A 298 -16.13 1.85 7.55
N ILE A 299 -15.08 2.63 7.24
CA ILE A 299 -13.69 2.16 7.11
C ILE A 299 -12.88 2.64 8.31
N THR A 300 -12.29 1.70 9.05
CA THR A 300 -11.32 2.05 10.09
C THR A 300 -9.94 2.25 9.48
N GLN A 301 -9.33 3.38 9.76
CA GLN A 301 -7.98 3.71 9.30
C GLN A 301 -7.00 3.54 10.44
N LEU A 302 -5.88 2.85 10.20
CA LEU A 302 -4.83 2.60 11.19
C LEU A 302 -3.46 2.95 10.62
N LEU A 303 -2.54 3.37 11.49
CA LEU A 303 -1.17 3.72 11.11
C LEU A 303 -0.25 2.50 11.21
N GLY A 304 0.65 2.40 10.25
CA GLY A 304 1.80 1.53 10.22
C GLY A 304 2.89 2.19 9.37
N ALA A 305 3.86 1.41 8.93
CA ALA A 305 4.78 1.78 7.86
C ALA A 305 5.30 0.55 7.15
N GLU A 306 5.77 0.73 5.93
CA GLU A 306 6.69 -0.20 5.30
C GLU A 306 8.12 0.27 5.56
N VAL A 307 8.87 -0.49 6.35
CA VAL A 307 10.32 -0.31 6.42
C VAL A 307 10.92 -0.75 5.10
N SER A 308 11.63 0.17 4.44
CA SER A 308 12.04 -0.05 3.05
C SER A 308 13.53 0.16 2.77
N MET A 309 14.32 0.61 3.75
CA MET A 309 15.78 0.75 3.62
C MET A 309 16.55 -0.47 4.12
N VAL A 310 15.83 -1.49 4.56
CA VAL A 310 16.27 -2.88 4.65
C VAL A 310 15.31 -3.72 3.80
N ARG A 311 15.32 -5.05 3.96
CA ARG A 311 14.28 -5.91 3.39
C ARG A 311 12.90 -5.37 3.75
N HIS A 312 12.03 -5.27 2.76
CA HIS A 312 10.72 -4.65 2.90
C HIS A 312 9.88 -5.35 3.97
N MET A 313 9.37 -4.57 4.93
CA MET A 313 8.64 -5.07 6.08
C MET A 313 7.54 -4.13 6.52
N ASN A 314 6.29 -4.59 6.58
CA ASN A 314 5.23 -3.82 7.21
C ASN A 314 5.27 -3.93 8.73
N VAL A 315 5.01 -2.81 9.39
CA VAL A 315 4.97 -2.71 10.85
C VAL A 315 3.57 -2.31 11.29
N PHE A 316 3.02 -3.07 12.24
CA PHE A 316 1.71 -2.80 12.84
C PHE A 316 1.88 -2.53 14.34
N MET A 317 1.47 -1.34 14.79
CA MET A 317 1.64 -0.90 16.18
C MET A 317 0.47 -0.04 16.67
N GLU A 318 0.06 -0.21 17.93
CA GLU A 318 -1.02 0.62 18.53
C GLU A 318 -0.60 2.10 18.64
N HIS A 319 0.65 2.33 19.04
CA HIS A 319 1.26 3.65 19.19
C HIS A 319 2.38 3.84 18.18
N PHE A 320 1.99 3.91 16.90
CA PHE A 320 2.93 3.96 15.78
C PHE A 320 4.00 5.05 15.88
N GLU A 321 5.24 4.66 15.63
CA GLU A 321 6.41 5.52 15.49
C GLU A 321 7.34 5.04 14.35
N LEU A 322 8.05 5.98 13.75
CA LEU A 322 9.00 5.73 12.66
C LEU A 322 10.36 5.30 13.22
N PHE A 323 11.06 4.46 12.45
CA PHE A 323 12.42 4.07 12.78
C PHE A 323 13.38 5.26 12.58
N PRO A 324 14.21 5.63 13.56
CA PRO A 324 15.11 6.77 13.43
C PRO A 324 16.33 6.42 12.58
N TYR A 325 16.23 6.60 11.26
CA TYR A 325 17.37 6.39 10.39
C TYR A 325 18.54 7.30 10.77
N PRO A 326 19.78 6.78 10.87
CA PRO A 326 20.94 7.61 11.18
C PRO A 326 21.19 8.56 10.02
N ASP A 327 21.44 9.85 10.31
CA ASP A 327 21.81 10.81 9.28
C ASP A 327 23.13 10.39 8.62
N ARG A 328 23.07 10.15 7.30
CA ARG A 328 24.22 9.77 6.49
C ARG A 328 24.71 10.92 5.59
N GLY A 329 23.99 12.05 5.55
CA GLY A 329 24.28 13.16 4.63
C GLY A 329 24.17 12.81 3.14
N THR A 330 23.77 11.59 2.80
CA THR A 330 23.55 11.09 1.43
C THR A 330 22.25 10.31 1.36
N ALA A 331 21.70 10.17 0.16
CA ALA A 331 20.59 9.30 -0.15
C ALA A 331 20.88 7.89 0.38
N PRO A 332 19.90 7.27 1.03
CA PRO A 332 20.08 5.95 1.59
C PRO A 332 20.31 4.90 0.50
N VAL A 333 21.20 3.97 0.80
CA VAL A 333 21.36 2.72 0.04
C VAL A 333 20.70 1.62 0.85
N LEU A 334 19.84 0.86 0.18
CA LEU A 334 19.16 -0.31 0.72
C LEU A 334 20.17 -1.32 1.30
N ASP A 335 20.07 -1.62 2.59
CA ASP A 335 20.83 -2.69 3.24
C ASP A 335 20.00 -3.98 3.30
N ASN A 336 20.13 -4.80 2.26
CA ASN A 336 19.41 -6.06 2.16
C ASN A 336 19.98 -7.21 3.02
N SER A 337 20.96 -6.92 3.89
CA SER A 337 21.54 -7.96 4.75
C SER A 337 20.51 -8.50 5.73
N VAL A 338 20.61 -9.80 6.01
CA VAL A 338 19.78 -10.47 7.04
C VAL A 338 19.98 -9.78 8.40
N ALA A 339 21.21 -9.37 8.72
CA ALA A 339 21.54 -8.74 10.00
C ALA A 339 20.81 -7.40 10.21
N ALA A 340 20.80 -6.53 9.19
CA ALA A 340 20.11 -5.24 9.26
C ALA A 340 18.59 -5.42 9.38
N ALA A 341 18.01 -6.35 8.61
CA ALA A 341 16.58 -6.65 8.71
C ALA A 341 16.21 -7.22 10.10
N GLN A 342 17.00 -8.14 10.65
CA GLN A 342 16.78 -8.67 12.00
C GLN A 342 16.93 -7.62 13.10
N GLU A 343 17.85 -6.65 12.94
CA GLU A 343 17.97 -5.52 13.87
C GLU A 343 16.71 -4.65 13.87
N MET A 344 16.18 -4.37 12.68
CA MET A 344 14.93 -3.64 12.52
C MET A 344 13.76 -4.36 13.17
N VAL A 345 13.62 -5.67 12.93
CA VAL A 345 12.59 -6.51 13.56
C VAL A 345 12.67 -6.40 15.09
N ARG A 346 13.88 -6.57 15.67
CA ARG A 346 14.08 -6.45 17.13
C ARG A 346 13.68 -5.09 17.66
N TRP A 347 14.07 -4.01 16.98
CA TRP A 347 13.76 -2.65 17.39
C TRP A 347 12.23 -2.43 17.51
N TYR A 348 11.47 -2.91 16.53
CA TYR A 348 10.01 -2.82 16.54
C TYR A 348 9.36 -3.76 17.56
N HIS A 349 9.88 -4.97 17.74
CA HIS A 349 9.40 -5.90 18.77
C HIS A 349 9.55 -5.35 20.19
N GLU A 350 10.67 -4.66 20.48
CA GLU A 350 10.88 -3.99 21.78
C GLU A 350 9.82 -2.91 22.09
N ARG A 351 9.11 -2.44 21.07
CA ARG A 351 8.02 -1.46 21.15
C ARG A 351 6.63 -2.08 21.02
N GLY A 352 6.55 -3.41 20.99
CA GLY A 352 5.28 -4.14 20.91
C GLY A 352 4.62 -4.12 19.53
N ALA A 353 5.39 -3.86 18.46
CA ALA A 353 4.88 -4.02 17.11
C ALA A 353 4.81 -5.50 16.68
N LEU A 354 3.97 -5.77 15.69
CA LEU A 354 4.15 -6.93 14.82
C LEU A 354 4.85 -6.49 13.55
N VAL A 355 5.69 -7.38 13.02
CA VAL A 355 6.45 -7.16 11.79
C VAL A 355 6.09 -8.22 10.76
N GLN A 356 5.75 -7.77 9.56
CA GLN A 356 5.45 -8.60 8.41
C GLN A 356 6.62 -8.61 7.45
N TYR A 357 7.03 -9.78 6.98
CA TYR A 357 7.92 -9.89 5.85
C TYR A 357 7.13 -9.69 4.55
N ASN A 358 7.29 -8.54 3.90
CA ASN A 358 6.62 -8.22 2.65
C ASN A 358 7.25 -9.03 1.51
N HIS A 359 6.39 -9.56 0.65
CA HIS A 359 6.73 -10.25 -0.60
C HIS A 359 8.11 -10.95 -0.57
N PRO A 360 8.34 -11.91 0.34
CA PRO A 360 9.68 -12.41 0.63
C PRO A 360 10.31 -13.10 -0.58
N PRO A 361 11.65 -13.12 -0.67
CA PRO A 361 12.35 -13.87 -1.69
C PRO A 361 12.01 -15.36 -1.57
N LEU A 362 12.02 -16.05 -2.71
CA LEU A 362 11.65 -17.47 -2.80
C LEU A 362 12.80 -18.41 -2.36
N ASP A 363 13.57 -18.02 -1.34
CA ASP A 363 14.67 -18.79 -0.77
C ASP A 363 14.26 -19.45 0.55
N ALA A 364 13.90 -20.72 0.46
CA ALA A 364 13.50 -21.53 1.62
C ALA A 364 14.65 -21.79 2.60
N ALA A 365 15.91 -21.84 2.14
CA ALA A 365 17.05 -22.07 3.02
C ALA A 365 17.26 -20.85 3.93
N GLU A 366 17.25 -19.66 3.33
CA GLU A 366 17.37 -18.42 4.08
C GLU A 366 16.20 -18.22 5.04
N LEU A 367 14.97 -18.48 4.61
CA LEU A 367 13.79 -18.41 5.48
C LEU A 367 13.97 -19.31 6.72
N VAL A 368 14.42 -20.56 6.54
CA VAL A 368 14.60 -21.50 7.65
C VAL A 368 15.75 -21.05 8.56
N THR A 369 16.92 -20.74 7.99
CA THR A 369 18.11 -20.37 8.77
C THR A 369 17.94 -19.05 9.52
N SER A 370 17.29 -18.06 8.91
CA SER A 370 17.01 -16.78 9.56
C SER A 370 15.77 -16.78 10.45
N ARG A 371 15.01 -17.89 10.46
CA ARG A 371 13.67 -17.99 11.05
C ARG A 371 12.74 -16.87 10.57
N ALA A 372 12.67 -16.68 9.26
CA ALA A 372 11.95 -15.59 8.59
C ALA A 372 12.33 -14.21 9.12
N LEU A 373 13.63 -13.98 9.37
CA LEU A 373 14.19 -12.76 9.96
C LEU A 373 13.65 -12.43 11.37
N GLY A 374 12.89 -13.34 12.00
CA GLY A 374 12.14 -13.07 13.22
C GLY A 374 10.80 -12.37 13.01
N CYS A 375 10.31 -12.21 11.78
CA CYS A 375 8.99 -11.61 11.52
C CYS A 375 7.84 -12.47 12.08
N ASP A 376 6.71 -11.82 12.35
CA ASP A 376 5.49 -12.46 12.87
C ASP A 376 4.51 -12.85 11.74
N LEU A 377 4.55 -12.09 10.64
CA LEU A 377 3.68 -12.26 9.48
C LEU A 377 4.49 -12.38 8.19
N MET A 378 3.84 -12.88 7.15
CA MET A 378 4.39 -12.98 5.81
C MET A 378 3.29 -12.80 4.76
N GLU A 379 3.58 -12.03 3.72
CA GLU A 379 2.72 -11.99 2.55
C GLU A 379 2.83 -13.31 1.77
N ALA A 380 1.74 -14.07 1.76
CA ALA A 380 1.67 -15.39 1.12
C ALA A 380 1.02 -15.33 -0.27
N LEU A 381 0.28 -14.27 -0.58
CA LEU A 381 -0.40 -14.07 -1.87
C LEU A 381 0.07 -12.77 -2.51
N ASP A 382 0.31 -12.82 -3.82
CA ASP A 382 0.67 -11.65 -4.61
C ASP A 382 -0.57 -10.85 -5.03
N SER A 383 -0.34 -9.54 -5.14
CA SER A 383 -1.25 -8.51 -5.58
C SER A 383 -1.81 -8.70 -6.98
N ARG A 384 -1.17 -9.48 -7.88
CA ARG A 384 -1.60 -9.63 -9.28
C ARG A 384 -2.23 -10.99 -9.61
N ALA A 385 -2.44 -11.84 -8.60
CA ALA A 385 -2.82 -13.25 -8.76
C ALA A 385 -1.97 -14.01 -9.78
N ASP A 386 -0.65 -13.73 -9.83
CA ASP A 386 0.26 -14.67 -10.45
C ASP A 386 0.22 -15.98 -9.66
N VAL A 387 -0.47 -16.97 -10.23
CA VAL A 387 -0.66 -18.29 -9.62
C VAL A 387 0.68 -18.97 -9.34
N THR A 388 1.73 -18.71 -10.12
CA THR A 388 3.06 -19.26 -9.90
C THR A 388 3.70 -18.65 -8.66
N VAL A 389 3.66 -17.32 -8.54
CA VAL A 389 4.21 -16.62 -7.37
C VAL A 389 3.43 -17.01 -6.10
N ALA A 390 2.10 -17.03 -6.17
CA ALA A 390 1.25 -17.47 -5.07
C ALA A 390 1.59 -18.90 -4.63
N ASN A 391 1.69 -19.85 -5.57
CA ASN A 391 2.09 -21.22 -5.26
C ASN A 391 3.47 -21.29 -4.62
N ASN A 392 4.45 -20.55 -5.12
CA ASN A 392 5.80 -20.54 -4.55
C ASN A 392 5.83 -19.97 -3.13
N ARG A 393 5.06 -18.93 -2.85
CA ARG A 393 4.96 -18.35 -1.49
C ARG A 393 4.20 -19.26 -0.53
N PHE A 394 3.17 -19.99 -0.98
CA PHE A 394 2.57 -21.04 -0.15
C PHE A 394 3.54 -22.18 0.16
N ASN A 395 4.42 -22.54 -0.78
CA ASN A 395 5.44 -23.54 -0.52
C ASN A 395 6.41 -23.08 0.55
N LEU A 396 6.80 -21.81 0.50
CA LEU A 396 7.64 -21.17 1.50
C LEU A 396 6.95 -21.12 2.87
N PHE A 397 5.65 -20.83 2.88
CA PHE A 397 4.83 -20.85 4.10
C PHE A 397 4.69 -22.26 4.70
N ASP A 398 4.50 -23.29 3.87
CA ASP A 398 4.48 -24.69 4.31
C ASP A 398 5.86 -25.17 4.82
N VAL A 399 6.95 -24.64 4.28
CA VAL A 399 8.31 -24.84 4.80
C VAL A 399 8.48 -24.17 6.16
N ALA A 400 7.98 -22.94 6.34
CA ALA A 400 7.97 -22.27 7.64
C ALA A 400 7.20 -23.09 8.68
N ALA A 401 6.00 -23.54 8.33
CA ALA A 401 5.14 -24.34 9.19
C ALA A 401 5.78 -25.67 9.58
N ARG A 402 6.48 -26.35 8.65
CA ARG A 402 7.23 -27.58 8.93
C ARG A 402 8.35 -27.38 9.96
N ASN A 403 8.97 -26.20 9.95
CA ASN A 403 10.10 -25.86 10.82
C ASN A 403 9.72 -25.14 12.11
N ALA A 404 8.42 -25.16 12.48
CA ALA A 404 7.88 -24.42 13.62
C ALA A 404 8.29 -22.94 13.61
N ILE A 405 8.27 -22.31 12.42
CA ILE A 405 8.38 -20.87 12.25
C ILE A 405 6.95 -20.36 12.10
N PHE A 406 6.38 -19.87 13.22
CA PHE A 406 4.96 -19.59 13.34
C PHE A 406 4.59 -18.22 12.76
N LEU A 407 4.42 -18.17 11.44
CA LEU A 407 4.01 -16.97 10.70
C LEU A 407 2.49 -16.89 10.54
N THR A 408 1.97 -15.66 10.50
CA THR A 408 0.61 -15.37 10.02
C THR A 408 0.66 -14.96 8.55
N ALA A 409 0.00 -15.73 7.68
CA ALA A 409 -0.13 -15.39 6.27
C ALA A 409 -1.09 -14.21 6.07
N THR A 410 -0.69 -13.26 5.24
CA THR A 410 -1.47 -12.10 4.77
C THR A 410 -1.49 -12.03 3.25
N SER A 411 -2.39 -11.23 2.68
CA SER A 411 -2.39 -10.90 1.25
C SER A 411 -1.59 -9.62 0.98
N GLN A 412 -0.85 -9.59 -0.12
CA GLN A 412 -0.23 -8.38 -0.64
C GLN A 412 -1.26 -7.56 -1.42
N ASN A 413 -1.57 -6.35 -0.95
CA ASN A 413 -2.22 -5.33 -1.76
C ASN A 413 -1.12 -4.47 -2.39
N ASP A 414 -0.30 -3.81 -1.56
CA ASP A 414 0.91 -3.09 -2.01
C ASP A 414 0.56 -2.07 -3.12
N ASP A 415 -0.57 -1.38 -2.91
CA ASP A 415 -1.08 -0.44 -3.90
C ASP A 415 -0.45 0.93 -3.72
N HIS A 416 0.15 1.42 -4.80
CA HIS A 416 0.77 2.75 -4.89
C HIS A 416 -0.08 3.75 -5.69
N ALA A 417 -1.23 3.34 -6.24
CA ALA A 417 -1.99 4.14 -7.19
C ALA A 417 -3.32 4.69 -6.65
N GLY A 418 -3.95 4.00 -5.71
CA GLY A 418 -5.33 4.26 -5.28
C GLY A 418 -6.35 3.91 -6.36
N ARG A 419 -6.11 2.85 -7.15
CA ARG A 419 -6.92 2.51 -8.34
C ARG A 419 -7.08 1.03 -8.57
N ASP A 420 -8.19 0.66 -9.21
CA ASP A 420 -8.46 -0.67 -9.76
C ASP A 420 -8.33 -1.82 -8.77
N TRP A 421 -8.64 -1.60 -7.49
CA TRP A 421 -8.48 -2.64 -6.47
C TRP A 421 -9.27 -3.90 -6.81
N ALA A 422 -10.49 -3.72 -7.32
CA ALA A 422 -11.38 -4.81 -7.74
C ALA A 422 -10.84 -5.66 -8.91
N ARG A 423 -9.85 -5.16 -9.66
CA ARG A 423 -9.26 -5.81 -10.84
C ARG A 423 -7.86 -6.35 -10.59
N LYS A 424 -7.05 -5.57 -9.86
CA LYS A 424 -5.65 -5.91 -9.61
C LYS A 424 -5.56 -6.89 -8.45
N PHE A 425 -6.16 -6.56 -7.31
CA PHE A 425 -6.04 -7.37 -6.10
C PHE A 425 -7.12 -8.43 -6.06
N TYR A 426 -6.78 -9.63 -5.59
CA TYR A 426 -7.72 -10.74 -5.59
C TYR A 426 -8.15 -11.14 -4.19
N PHE A 427 -7.32 -10.91 -3.17
CA PHE A 427 -7.55 -11.41 -1.82
C PHE A 427 -7.54 -10.29 -0.79
N HIS A 428 -8.44 -10.41 0.19
CA HIS A 428 -8.34 -9.67 1.45
C HIS A 428 -7.60 -10.51 2.49
N THR A 429 -6.92 -9.82 3.41
CA THR A 429 -6.56 -10.37 4.71
C THR A 429 -7.79 -10.27 5.62
N SER A 430 -8.49 -11.37 5.85
CA SER A 430 -9.67 -11.45 6.70
C SER A 430 -9.32 -11.95 8.10
N VAL A 431 -9.91 -11.36 9.14
CA VAL A 431 -9.56 -11.63 10.53
C VAL A 431 -10.80 -11.80 11.41
N TRP A 432 -10.72 -12.75 12.35
CA TRP A 432 -11.66 -12.85 13.45
C TRP A 432 -11.18 -12.00 14.62
N SER A 433 -11.79 -10.82 14.83
CA SER A 433 -11.36 -9.87 15.86
C SER A 433 -12.53 -9.44 16.75
N ARG A 434 -12.22 -9.03 17.99
CA ARG A 434 -13.22 -8.49 18.94
C ARG A 434 -13.75 -7.12 18.51
N SER A 435 -12.92 -6.32 17.87
CA SER A 435 -13.28 -4.99 17.37
C SER A 435 -12.38 -4.58 16.20
N ARG A 436 -12.63 -3.38 15.67
CA ARG A 436 -11.78 -2.74 14.66
C ARG A 436 -10.60 -1.96 15.24
N SER A 437 -10.39 -1.99 16.57
CA SER A 437 -9.29 -1.26 17.20
C SER A 437 -7.93 -1.87 16.83
N ALA A 438 -6.89 -1.04 16.74
CA ALA A 438 -5.52 -1.50 16.46
C ALA A 438 -5.10 -2.62 17.41
N ARG A 439 -5.38 -2.47 18.71
CA ARG A 439 -5.05 -3.46 19.75
C ARG A 439 -5.64 -4.84 19.47
N ASP A 440 -6.95 -4.90 19.20
CA ASP A 440 -7.62 -6.19 18.99
C ASP A 440 -7.21 -6.83 17.68
N LEU A 441 -6.99 -6.04 16.63
CA LEU A 441 -6.53 -6.51 15.33
C LEU A 441 -5.09 -7.05 15.41
N ILE A 442 -4.19 -6.32 16.07
CA ILE A 442 -2.82 -6.77 16.35
C ILE A 442 -2.85 -8.08 17.16
N ALA A 443 -3.69 -8.16 18.20
CA ALA A 443 -3.81 -9.39 18.97
C ALA A 443 -4.30 -10.59 18.13
N ALA A 444 -5.27 -10.37 17.24
CA ALA A 444 -5.78 -11.41 16.33
C ALA A 444 -4.73 -11.82 15.27
N LEU A 445 -3.99 -10.85 14.72
CA LEU A 445 -2.88 -11.07 13.80
C LEU A 445 -1.75 -11.89 14.46
N ALA A 446 -1.36 -11.53 15.69
CA ALA A 446 -0.36 -12.27 16.48
C ALA A 446 -0.81 -13.70 16.80
N ALA A 447 -2.11 -13.90 17.00
CA ALA A 447 -2.72 -15.20 17.25
C ALA A 447 -2.91 -16.03 15.97
N GLY A 448 -2.69 -15.45 14.78
CA GLY A 448 -2.92 -16.11 13.49
C GLY A 448 -4.38 -16.39 13.19
N GLN A 449 -5.32 -15.64 13.78
CA GLN A 449 -6.77 -15.78 13.58
C GLN A 449 -7.22 -15.12 12.27
N VAL A 450 -6.48 -15.42 11.21
CA VAL A 450 -6.54 -14.79 9.90
C VAL A 450 -6.72 -15.85 8.83
N PHE A 451 -7.46 -15.50 7.80
CA PHE A 451 -7.53 -16.25 6.56
C PHE A 451 -7.54 -15.27 5.38
N LEU A 452 -7.20 -15.78 4.21
CA LEU A 452 -7.22 -15.02 2.97
C LEU A 452 -8.47 -15.43 2.21
N ASN A 453 -9.22 -14.47 1.67
CA ASN A 453 -10.38 -14.79 0.83
C ASN A 453 -10.47 -13.89 -0.39
N HIS A 454 -10.93 -14.47 -1.48
CA HIS A 454 -11.01 -13.80 -2.76
C HIS A 454 -12.13 -12.74 -2.71
N GLN A 455 -11.76 -11.47 -2.84
CA GLN A 455 -12.67 -10.33 -2.69
C GLN A 455 -13.84 -10.28 -3.67
N ARG A 456 -13.74 -10.96 -4.83
CA ARG A 456 -14.76 -10.94 -5.89
C ARG A 456 -15.48 -12.26 -6.02
N LEU A 457 -14.76 -13.37 -6.01
CA LEU A 457 -15.34 -14.69 -6.23
C LEU A 457 -15.89 -15.31 -4.94
N TRP A 458 -15.41 -14.87 -3.77
CA TRP A 458 -15.86 -15.36 -2.47
C TRP A 458 -15.90 -14.23 -1.41
N PRO A 459 -16.62 -13.12 -1.68
CA PRO A 459 -16.59 -11.91 -0.83
C PRO A 459 -17.12 -12.13 0.59
N THR A 460 -18.09 -13.04 0.74
CA THR A 460 -18.71 -13.40 2.02
C THR A 460 -18.19 -14.71 2.59
N GLY A 461 -17.13 -15.26 1.99
CA GLY A 461 -16.49 -16.47 2.47
C GLY A 461 -15.87 -16.32 3.84
N SER A 462 -15.87 -17.41 4.61
CA SER A 462 -15.16 -17.45 5.88
C SER A 462 -14.56 -18.81 6.18
N LEU A 463 -13.39 -18.79 6.83
CA LEU A 463 -12.66 -19.97 7.29
C LEU A 463 -12.37 -19.87 8.79
N ASP A 464 -12.44 -21.00 9.48
CA ASP A 464 -11.91 -21.17 10.84
C ASP A 464 -11.58 -22.65 11.09
N LEU A 465 -10.71 -22.90 12.06
CA LEU A 465 -10.39 -24.23 12.57
C LEU A 465 -10.71 -24.20 14.05
N THR A 466 -11.55 -25.10 14.55
CA THR A 466 -11.96 -25.07 15.95
C THR A 466 -11.68 -26.39 16.67
N VAL A 467 -11.35 -26.27 17.95
CA VAL A 467 -11.09 -27.37 18.88
C VAL A 467 -11.84 -27.05 20.17
N ASP A 468 -12.61 -28.01 20.69
CA ASP A 468 -13.47 -27.82 21.86
C ASP A 468 -14.37 -26.55 21.75
N GLY A 469 -14.91 -26.29 20.56
CA GLY A 469 -15.76 -25.13 20.27
C GLY A 469 -15.05 -23.77 20.31
N ARG A 470 -13.72 -23.72 20.33
CA ARG A 470 -12.91 -22.49 20.32
C ARG A 470 -12.03 -22.45 19.07
N SER A 471 -11.85 -21.26 18.50
CA SER A 471 -10.93 -21.06 17.37
C SER A 471 -9.50 -21.45 17.75
N ALA A 472 -8.96 -22.39 17.00
CA ALA A 472 -7.60 -22.92 17.03
C ALA A 472 -6.81 -22.54 15.77
N MET A 473 -7.42 -21.87 14.78
CA MET A 473 -6.71 -21.34 13.61
C MET A 473 -5.57 -20.40 14.04
N GLY A 474 -4.36 -20.65 13.52
CA GLY A 474 -3.14 -19.92 13.87
C GLY A 474 -2.46 -20.36 15.17
N GLN A 475 -3.07 -21.30 15.91
CA GLN A 475 -2.63 -21.70 17.25
C GLN A 475 -1.83 -23.00 17.25
N VAL A 476 -1.05 -23.18 18.31
CA VAL A 476 -0.22 -24.34 18.58
C VAL A 476 -0.74 -25.04 19.83
N ILE A 477 -1.05 -26.32 19.68
CA ILE A 477 -1.50 -27.22 20.74
C ILE A 477 -0.35 -28.15 21.07
N LEU A 478 0.17 -28.04 22.28
CA LEU A 478 1.13 -28.99 22.85
C LEU A 478 0.34 -30.04 23.66
N THR A 479 0.47 -31.32 23.31
CA THR A 479 -0.33 -32.38 23.93
C THR A 479 0.34 -33.75 23.83
N ASP A 480 0.00 -34.64 24.76
CA ASP A 480 0.32 -36.07 24.78
C ASP A 480 -0.68 -36.92 23.97
N LEU A 481 -1.83 -36.35 23.59
CA LEU A 481 -2.85 -37.04 22.79
C LEU A 481 -2.30 -37.46 21.42
N ALA A 482 -2.61 -38.69 21.01
CA ALA A 482 -2.19 -39.23 19.72
C ALA A 482 -2.90 -38.55 18.54
N ASP A 483 -4.11 -38.05 18.77
CA ASP A 483 -4.94 -37.36 17.79
C ASP A 483 -5.89 -36.38 18.49
N LEU A 484 -6.46 -35.46 17.71
CA LEU A 484 -7.38 -34.44 18.19
C LEU A 484 -8.54 -34.24 17.21
N PRO A 485 -9.80 -34.17 17.69
CA PRO A 485 -10.91 -33.73 16.85
C PRO A 485 -10.79 -32.24 16.55
N VAL A 486 -10.96 -31.89 15.28
CA VAL A 486 -10.95 -30.52 14.75
C VAL A 486 -12.23 -30.33 13.95
N GLU A 487 -12.95 -29.25 14.18
CA GLU A 487 -14.08 -28.87 13.33
C GLU A 487 -13.62 -27.78 12.36
N ILE A 488 -13.77 -28.05 11.07
CA ILE A 488 -13.37 -27.15 9.99
C ILE A 488 -14.59 -26.37 9.53
N LEU A 489 -14.51 -25.04 9.62
CA LEU A 489 -15.51 -24.12 9.09
C LEU A 489 -15.09 -23.65 7.70
N ALA A 490 -15.99 -23.83 6.72
CA ALA A 490 -15.90 -23.18 5.41
C ALA A 490 -17.31 -22.76 4.96
N ALA A 491 -17.63 -21.47 5.09
CA ALA A 491 -18.99 -20.98 4.91
C ALA A 491 -19.18 -20.23 3.58
N ASN A 492 -20.43 -20.20 3.10
CA ASN A 492 -20.82 -19.48 1.88
C ASN A 492 -20.05 -19.95 0.62
N LEU A 493 -19.70 -21.23 0.55
CA LEU A 493 -18.97 -21.82 -0.57
C LEU A 493 -19.78 -21.70 -1.88
N PRO A 494 -19.17 -21.28 -3.01
CA PRO A 494 -19.82 -21.34 -4.31
C PRO A 494 -20.21 -22.76 -4.72
N ALA A 495 -21.23 -22.89 -5.56
CA ALA A 495 -21.64 -24.18 -6.09
C ALA A 495 -20.47 -24.85 -6.84
N GLY A 496 -20.23 -26.13 -6.55
CA GLY A 496 -19.13 -26.89 -7.15
C GLY A 496 -17.74 -26.55 -6.59
N ALA A 497 -17.65 -25.67 -5.58
CA ALA A 497 -16.39 -25.43 -4.89
C ALA A 497 -15.88 -26.69 -4.18
N THR A 498 -14.56 -26.77 -4.05
CA THR A 498 -13.83 -27.81 -3.33
C THR A 498 -13.06 -27.19 -2.18
N VAL A 499 -12.99 -27.89 -1.07
CA VAL A 499 -12.21 -27.54 0.12
C VAL A 499 -11.14 -28.59 0.31
N ASP A 500 -9.88 -28.21 0.18
CA ASP A 500 -8.73 -29.07 0.43
C ASP A 500 -8.27 -28.89 1.87
N VAL A 501 -8.32 -29.98 2.64
CA VAL A 501 -7.68 -30.06 3.95
C VAL A 501 -6.24 -30.49 3.74
N VAL A 502 -5.32 -29.61 4.10
CA VAL A 502 -3.87 -29.80 3.95
C VAL A 502 -3.29 -30.16 5.31
N VAL A 503 -2.70 -31.35 5.41
CA VAL A 503 -2.01 -31.82 6.61
C VAL A 503 -0.52 -31.91 6.31
N GLY A 504 0.30 -31.18 7.07
CA GLY A 504 1.74 -31.15 6.89
C GLY A 504 2.51 -31.70 8.08
N VAL A 505 3.72 -32.20 7.81
CA VAL A 505 4.69 -32.58 8.85
C VAL A 505 5.27 -31.33 9.51
N CYS A 506 5.38 -31.34 10.84
CA CYS A 506 6.14 -30.35 11.61
C CYS A 506 7.26 -31.05 12.40
N ASP A 507 8.30 -31.47 11.68
CA ASP A 507 9.44 -32.24 12.23
C ASP A 507 10.60 -31.35 12.67
N ARG A 508 10.59 -30.05 12.34
CA ARG A 508 11.66 -29.09 12.69
C ARG A 508 13.03 -29.53 12.19
N SER A 509 13.07 -30.30 11.11
CA SER A 509 14.32 -30.92 10.64
C SER A 509 15.30 -29.94 9.99
N GLY A 510 14.94 -28.66 9.84
CA GLY A 510 15.66 -27.70 9.00
C GLY A 510 15.41 -27.89 7.51
N ALA A 511 14.41 -28.70 7.12
CA ALA A 511 14.15 -29.00 5.72
C ALA A 511 13.63 -27.76 4.98
N THR A 512 14.14 -27.57 3.76
CA THR A 512 13.78 -26.46 2.87
C THR A 512 12.70 -26.83 1.86
N THR A 513 12.06 -27.99 2.04
CA THR A 513 10.96 -28.49 1.22
C THR A 513 9.75 -28.81 2.09
N ARG A 514 8.55 -28.52 1.56
CA ARG A 514 7.29 -28.88 2.22
C ARG A 514 7.09 -30.40 2.23
N HIS A 515 6.35 -30.91 3.21
CA HIS A 515 5.90 -32.29 3.26
C HIS A 515 4.44 -32.29 3.70
N ILE A 516 3.52 -32.40 2.73
CA ILE A 516 2.09 -32.24 2.92
C ILE A 516 1.28 -33.33 2.22
N GLU A 517 0.13 -33.65 2.80
CA GLU A 517 -0.93 -34.48 2.25
C GLU A 517 -2.18 -33.62 2.05
N ARG A 518 -2.96 -33.91 1.00
CA ARG A 518 -4.22 -33.22 0.70
C ARG A 518 -5.38 -34.18 0.70
N GLN A 519 -6.48 -33.77 1.34
CA GLN A 519 -7.77 -34.43 1.24
C GLN A 519 -8.82 -33.42 0.78
N SER A 520 -9.41 -33.69 -0.39
CA SER A 520 -10.40 -32.81 -1.00
C SER A 520 -11.82 -33.18 -0.59
N PHE A 521 -12.62 -32.18 -0.22
CA PHE A 521 -14.02 -32.32 0.14
C PHE A 521 -14.89 -31.42 -0.75
N PRO A 522 -16.03 -31.92 -1.26
CA PRO A 522 -16.96 -31.08 -2.01
C PRO A 522 -17.63 -30.07 -1.07
N SER A 523 -18.05 -28.92 -1.59
CA SER A 523 -18.84 -27.91 -0.85
C SER A 523 -20.08 -28.48 -0.14
N SER A 524 -20.68 -29.56 -0.67
CA SER A 524 -21.80 -30.26 -0.02
C SER A 524 -21.45 -30.90 1.33
N ALA A 525 -20.18 -31.21 1.59
CA ALA A 525 -19.72 -31.71 2.88
C ALA A 525 -19.84 -30.66 4.01
N PHE A 526 -19.97 -29.38 3.64
CA PHE A 526 -20.12 -28.24 4.56
C PHE A 526 -21.56 -27.74 4.65
N ALA A 527 -22.54 -28.48 4.12
CA ALA A 527 -23.95 -28.09 4.18
C ALA A 527 -24.48 -27.95 5.61
N GLY A 528 -23.90 -28.68 6.57
CA GLY A 528 -24.15 -28.55 8.00
C GLY A 528 -23.35 -27.45 8.71
N GLY A 529 -22.59 -26.65 7.97
CA GLY A 529 -21.74 -25.56 8.47
C GLY A 529 -20.31 -25.98 8.85
N LEU A 530 -20.15 -27.18 9.43
CA LEU A 530 -18.86 -27.68 9.92
C LEU A 530 -18.54 -29.06 9.35
N LEU A 531 -17.27 -29.30 9.04
CA LEU A 531 -16.73 -30.61 8.71
C LEU A 531 -15.91 -31.15 9.89
N PRO A 532 -16.32 -32.25 10.54
CA PRO A 532 -15.49 -32.90 11.55
C PRO A 532 -14.27 -33.57 10.89
N PHE A 533 -13.09 -33.32 11.44
CA PHE A 533 -11.82 -33.87 10.99
C PHE A 533 -11.03 -34.39 12.19
N ARG A 534 -10.24 -35.45 12.01
CA ARG A 534 -9.40 -36.01 13.07
C ARG A 534 -7.93 -35.85 12.70
N LEU A 535 -7.22 -34.99 13.41
CA LEU A 535 -5.82 -34.70 13.17
C LEU A 535 -4.95 -35.59 14.07
N ALA A 536 -4.22 -36.53 13.47
CA ALA A 536 -3.19 -37.29 14.19
C ALA A 536 -1.98 -36.39 14.49
N ARG A 537 -1.44 -36.46 15.72
CA ARG A 537 -0.26 -35.69 16.12
C ARG A 537 1.02 -36.23 15.48
N ALA A 538 1.18 -37.56 15.48
CA ALA A 538 2.46 -38.22 15.18
C ALA A 538 3.63 -37.55 15.94
N GLU A 539 4.74 -37.27 15.25
CA GLU A 539 5.92 -36.53 15.75
C GLU A 539 5.73 -34.99 15.72
N GLY A 540 4.57 -34.52 15.25
CA GLY A 540 4.29 -33.12 14.98
C GLY A 540 3.61 -32.96 13.62
N ARG A 541 2.45 -32.30 13.62
CA ARG A 541 1.67 -32.02 12.42
C ARG A 541 1.09 -30.61 12.45
N TYR A 542 0.78 -30.07 11.28
CA TYR A 542 -0.07 -28.90 11.14
C TYR A 542 -1.22 -29.18 10.17
N LEU A 543 -2.32 -28.44 10.33
CA LEU A 543 -3.50 -28.50 9.48
C LEU A 543 -3.88 -27.10 9.02
N ARG A 544 -4.14 -26.94 7.72
CA ARG A 544 -4.73 -25.73 7.13
C ARG A 544 -5.72 -26.10 6.01
N VAL A 545 -6.44 -25.12 5.51
CA VAL A 545 -7.49 -25.30 4.51
C VAL A 545 -7.25 -24.40 3.31
N GLU A 546 -7.47 -24.95 2.10
CA GLU A 546 -7.50 -24.22 0.83
C GLU A 546 -8.90 -24.39 0.22
N VAL A 547 -9.45 -23.33 -0.37
CA VAL A 547 -10.76 -23.37 -1.05
C VAL A 547 -10.56 -23.02 -2.52
N PHE A 548 -11.17 -23.79 -3.41
CA PHE A 548 -11.13 -23.59 -4.85
C PHE A 548 -12.55 -23.58 -5.43
N ASP A 549 -12.77 -22.81 -6.49
CA ASP A 549 -14.02 -22.86 -7.24
C ASP A 549 -14.09 -24.13 -8.12
N ALA A 550 -15.20 -24.30 -8.85
CA ALA A 550 -15.41 -25.45 -9.73
C ALA A 550 -14.40 -25.52 -10.91
N ALA A 551 -13.71 -24.43 -11.23
CA ALA A 551 -12.68 -24.36 -12.25
C ALA A 551 -11.25 -24.50 -11.69
N GLY A 552 -11.11 -24.70 -10.37
CA GLY A 552 -9.81 -24.79 -9.70
C GLY A 552 -9.17 -23.43 -9.41
N VAL A 553 -9.91 -22.32 -9.52
CA VAL A 553 -9.40 -21.00 -9.14
C VAL A 553 -9.37 -20.90 -7.61
N PRO A 554 -8.27 -20.47 -7.00
CA PRO A 554 -8.22 -20.30 -5.55
C PRO A 554 -9.20 -19.23 -5.07
N LEU A 555 -9.94 -19.57 -4.02
CA LEU A 555 -10.92 -18.71 -3.36
C LEU A 555 -10.50 -18.31 -1.95
N GLY A 556 -9.77 -19.15 -1.21
CA GLY A 556 -9.33 -18.78 0.14
C GLY A 556 -8.38 -19.76 0.79
N PHE A 557 -7.70 -19.29 1.83
CA PHE A 557 -6.62 -20.00 2.51
C PHE A 557 -6.64 -19.69 4.01
N SER A 558 -6.64 -20.70 4.87
CA SER A 558 -6.54 -20.51 6.32
C SER A 558 -5.09 -20.44 6.79
N ASN A 559 -4.85 -19.76 7.91
CA ASN A 559 -3.63 -20.02 8.68
C ASN A 559 -3.66 -21.43 9.30
N PRO A 560 -2.51 -22.07 9.53
CA PRO A 560 -2.47 -23.42 10.08
C PRO A 560 -2.73 -23.43 11.59
N MET A 561 -3.25 -24.54 12.08
CA MET A 561 -3.10 -24.94 13.48
C MET A 561 -2.01 -26.02 13.59
N TRP A 562 -1.27 -26.05 14.69
CA TRP A 562 -0.25 -27.06 14.94
C TRP A 562 -0.66 -27.97 16.09
N LEU A 563 -0.39 -29.26 15.94
CA LEU A 563 -0.55 -30.29 16.96
C LEU A 563 0.82 -30.95 17.19
N LEU A 564 1.47 -30.59 18.29
CA LEU A 564 2.84 -30.97 18.61
C LEU A 564 2.90 -31.74 19.94
N PRO A 565 3.90 -32.63 20.13
CA PRO A 565 4.20 -33.24 21.42
C PRO A 565 4.35 -32.24 22.56
N ASP A 566 3.88 -32.57 23.76
CA ASP A 566 4.05 -31.76 24.99
C ASP A 566 5.49 -31.75 25.53
N THR A 567 6.29 -32.73 25.13
CA THR A 567 7.72 -32.82 25.41
C THR A 567 8.58 -31.97 24.47
N ASP A 568 7.98 -31.29 23.49
CA ASP A 568 8.74 -30.52 22.51
C ASP A 568 9.35 -29.27 23.12
N ASP A 569 10.67 -29.14 22.99
CA ASP A 569 11.41 -27.90 23.25
C ASP A 569 11.19 -26.92 22.09
N VAL A 570 9.95 -26.47 21.93
CA VAL A 570 9.54 -25.50 20.91
C VAL A 570 9.06 -24.22 21.59
N GLU A 571 9.71 -23.11 21.26
CA GLU A 571 9.27 -21.81 21.73
C GLU A 571 8.01 -21.37 20.98
N VAL A 572 6.86 -21.60 21.61
CA VAL A 572 5.56 -21.14 21.09
C VAL A 572 5.31 -19.70 21.53
N PRO A 573 5.09 -18.74 20.60
CA PRO A 573 4.68 -17.38 20.93
C PRO A 573 3.44 -17.37 21.83
N LYS A 574 3.42 -16.51 22.84
CA LYS A 574 2.34 -16.48 23.84
C LYS A 574 0.94 -16.37 23.21
N ALA A 575 0.80 -15.56 22.16
CA ALA A 575 -0.46 -15.35 21.44
C ALA A 575 -0.96 -16.58 20.66
N ARG A 576 -0.07 -17.55 20.38
CA ARG A 576 -0.38 -18.77 19.64
C ARG A 576 -0.60 -19.99 20.53
N ARG A 577 -0.42 -19.87 21.86
CA ARG A 577 -0.58 -21.02 22.76
C ARG A 577 -2.05 -21.35 22.97
N PHE A 578 -2.45 -22.54 22.56
CA PHE A 578 -3.78 -23.08 22.85
C PHE A 578 -3.71 -24.11 23.97
N ARG A 579 -4.60 -23.96 24.96
CA ARG A 579 -4.74 -24.91 26.07
C ARG A 579 -6.02 -25.70 25.92
N LEU A 580 -5.91 -27.03 25.84
CA LEU A 580 -7.06 -27.94 25.88
C LEU A 580 -7.80 -27.79 27.22
N GLY A 581 -9.13 -27.95 27.19
CA GLY A 581 -9.94 -27.90 28.41
C GLY A 581 -9.62 -29.10 29.31
N ARG A 582 -9.46 -28.88 30.63
CA ARG A 582 -9.14 -29.95 31.61
C ARG A 582 -10.25 -31.01 31.80
N GLY A 583 -11.32 -31.01 31.01
CA GLY A 583 -12.55 -31.77 31.28
C GLY A 583 -13.14 -32.59 30.13
N SER A 584 -12.60 -32.52 28.91
CA SER A 584 -13.21 -33.16 27.73
C SER A 584 -12.75 -34.59 27.44
N HIS A 585 -11.73 -35.12 28.13
CA HIS A 585 -11.09 -36.39 27.74
C HIS A 585 -10.85 -37.36 28.90
N ARG A 586 -11.92 -37.73 29.61
CA ARG A 586 -12.01 -39.03 30.28
C ARG A 586 -13.06 -39.86 29.55
N HIS A 587 -12.70 -40.49 28.43
CA HIS A 587 -13.42 -41.64 27.90
C HIS A 587 -12.47 -42.53 27.10
#